data_AF-A0A940MAJ6-F1
#
_entry.id   AF-A0A940MAJ6-F1
#
_cell.length_a   1.000
_cell.length_b   1.000
_cell.length_c   1.000
_cell.angle_alpha   90.00
_cell.angle_beta   90.00
_cell.angle_gamma   90.00
#
_symmetry.space_group_name_H-M   'P 1'
#
loop_
_entity.id
_entity.type
_entity.pdbx_description
1 polymer ?
#
loop_
_entity_poly.entity_id
_entity_poly.type
_entity_poly.pdbx_seq_one_letter_code
_entity_poly.pdbx_strand_id
1 'polypeptide(L)'
;MARRSRVFSGLFLFAATSLTGLSLVGVAAAGNTSAGTSTAAHAAPAAMHMAGGARMAAVGMPASTRTSGDDPDGDGYIMADPPVTGVTPSTYDPPHAYFHEFQAKCAADHTLPDDPIVFPGQPGKSHDHTFMGNTGTDAYTTTASLDTAGTACLAPGDKSAYWMPSLYDGDRKVLPVGPQTIYYKSGVTDYTSVRPFPKGLRFVVGSPMQTLDEFKNLKGTVEGWECGTSYKNFDFPTSCPSTPDTQLNIRLQAPSCWDGIHLDTPDHKSHMAYPLATGNNQNVCPADHPVALPMIEFKMAWPVNGDTSKLRLASGTGHSFHYDFFDGWDNATLSAMVAHCINGGLQCDAHGYDQAHPEKGAVLNADYELP
;
A
#
# COMPACT_ATOMS: atom_id res chain seq x y z
N MET A 1 -15.12 -54.98 33.24
CA MET A 1 -14.68 -54.13 34.37
C MET A 1 -14.50 -52.71 33.89
N ALA A 2 -15.14 -51.78 34.61
CA ALA A 2 -15.02 -50.31 34.63
C ALA A 2 -15.18 -49.48 33.32
N ARG A 3 -16.42 -49.03 33.10
CA ARG A 3 -16.79 -47.72 32.49
C ARG A 3 -16.32 -46.55 33.38
N ARG A 4 -16.07 -45.38 32.77
CA ARG A 4 -16.30 -44.02 33.30
C ARG A 4 -15.93 -43.00 32.22
N SER A 5 -16.53 -41.82 32.03
CA SER A 5 -17.89 -41.27 32.14
C SER A 5 -17.76 -39.86 31.54
N ARG A 6 -18.70 -39.44 30.69
CA ARG A 6 -18.84 -38.04 30.24
C ARG A 6 -19.40 -37.18 31.37
N VAL A 7 -18.95 -35.94 31.51
CA VAL A 7 -19.69 -34.87 32.20
C VAL A 7 -19.59 -33.58 31.38
N PHE A 8 -20.75 -33.11 30.93
CA PHE A 8 -21.05 -31.76 30.48
C PHE A 8 -21.48 -30.91 31.67
N SER A 9 -21.11 -29.64 31.69
CA SER A 9 -21.77 -28.49 32.34
C SER A 9 -21.03 -27.24 31.84
N GLY A 10 -21.61 -26.16 31.34
CA GLY A 10 -22.94 -25.58 31.58
C GLY A 10 -22.74 -24.15 32.09
N LEU A 11 -22.79 -23.18 31.15
CA LEU A 11 -23.26 -21.77 31.22
C LEU A 11 -23.17 -20.98 32.54
N PHE A 12 -22.65 -19.74 32.54
CA PHE A 12 -23.14 -18.54 33.30
C PHE A 12 -22.31 -17.31 32.87
N LEU A 13 -22.85 -16.41 32.03
CA LEU A 13 -23.56 -15.14 32.30
C LEU A 13 -22.69 -13.86 32.30
N PHE A 14 -23.13 -12.91 31.46
CA PHE A 14 -22.67 -11.52 31.33
C PHE A 14 -22.88 -10.70 32.60
N ALA A 15 -21.94 -9.80 32.91
CA ALA A 15 -22.20 -8.60 33.71
C ALA A 15 -21.31 -7.44 33.23
N ALA A 16 -21.96 -6.42 32.69
CA ALA A 16 -21.37 -5.11 32.41
C ALA A 16 -21.60 -4.20 33.62
N THR A 17 -20.56 -3.51 34.08
CA THR A 17 -20.69 -2.43 35.08
C THR A 17 -19.82 -1.24 34.68
N SER A 18 -20.51 -0.17 34.29
CA SER A 18 -20.02 1.19 34.17
C SER A 18 -19.91 1.84 35.56
N LEU A 19 -18.79 2.51 35.87
CA LEU A 19 -18.71 3.44 37.00
C LEU A 19 -18.06 4.76 36.58
N THR A 20 -18.87 5.81 36.61
CA THR A 20 -18.51 7.22 36.65
C THR A 20 -17.94 7.60 38.02
N GLY A 21 -16.90 8.45 38.05
CA GLY A 21 -16.38 9.05 39.28
C GLY A 21 -15.84 10.45 39.03
N LEU A 22 -16.67 11.46 39.34
CA LEU A 22 -16.32 12.87 39.46
C LEU A 22 -15.58 13.10 40.78
N SER A 23 -14.54 13.95 40.81
CA SER A 23 -14.15 14.71 42.00
C SER A 23 -13.42 15.99 41.61
N LEU A 24 -13.97 17.11 42.08
CA LEU A 24 -13.50 18.49 41.97
C LEU A 24 -12.62 18.88 43.17
N VAL A 25 -12.03 20.09 43.02
CA VAL A 25 -11.49 21.04 44.03
C VAL A 25 -9.99 20.86 44.30
N GLY A 26 -9.08 21.81 44.08
CA GLY A 26 -9.16 23.25 43.78
C GLY A 26 -8.40 24.04 44.85
N VAL A 27 -7.38 24.84 44.50
CA VAL A 27 -6.90 26.00 45.29
C VAL A 27 -6.31 27.05 44.34
N ALA A 28 -6.74 28.29 44.56
CA ALA A 28 -6.39 29.50 43.84
C ALA A 28 -5.10 30.17 44.34
N ALA A 29 -4.49 31.01 43.50
CA ALA A 29 -3.83 32.26 43.93
C ALA A 29 -3.85 33.28 42.78
N ALA A 30 -4.35 34.47 43.10
CA ALA A 30 -4.49 35.62 42.21
C ALA A 30 -3.42 36.67 42.48
N GLY A 31 -3.03 37.39 41.43
CA GLY A 31 -2.76 38.83 41.43
C GLY A 31 -1.40 39.32 41.94
N ASN A 32 -0.61 39.99 41.08
CA ASN A 32 -0.55 41.46 41.15
C ASN A 32 0.10 42.11 39.91
N THR A 33 -0.26 43.36 39.73
CA THR A 33 -0.13 44.28 38.60
C THR A 33 1.15 45.16 38.64
N SER A 34 1.60 45.64 37.47
CA SER A 34 2.10 47.02 37.17
C SER A 34 2.72 47.01 35.76
N ALA A 35 2.15 47.68 34.76
CA ALA A 35 2.18 49.12 34.44
C ALA A 35 3.57 49.63 33.98
N GLY A 36 3.67 50.02 32.71
CA GLY A 36 4.84 50.71 32.14
C GLY A 36 4.67 50.97 30.64
N THR A 37 4.26 52.18 30.29
CA THR A 37 3.88 52.71 28.97
C THR A 37 5.06 53.18 28.09
N SER A 38 4.86 53.05 26.77
CA SER A 38 5.18 53.99 25.68
C SER A 38 6.62 54.46 25.43
N THR A 39 7.11 54.21 24.21
CA THR A 39 7.61 55.26 23.30
C THR A 39 7.21 54.93 21.86
N ALA A 40 6.79 55.96 21.12
CA ALA A 40 6.28 55.89 19.76
C ALA A 40 7.26 56.47 18.73
N ALA A 41 7.23 55.85 17.55
CA ALA A 41 7.40 56.39 16.19
C ALA A 41 8.73 57.04 15.77
N HIS A 42 9.24 56.60 14.61
CA HIS A 42 9.51 57.43 13.41
C HIS A 42 9.32 56.55 12.16
N ALA A 43 8.81 57.14 11.08
CA ALA A 43 8.18 56.48 9.93
C ALA A 43 9.02 56.47 8.63
N ALA A 44 8.75 55.43 7.81
CA ALA A 44 8.80 55.31 6.33
C ALA A 44 10.18 55.18 5.61
N PRO A 45 10.27 54.57 4.38
CA PRO A 45 9.18 54.18 3.47
C PRO A 45 9.23 52.72 2.94
N ALA A 46 8.23 52.43 2.10
CA ALA A 46 7.85 51.14 1.51
C ALA A 46 8.95 50.43 0.68
N ALA A 47 9.00 49.10 0.84
CA ALA A 47 9.55 48.18 -0.14
C ALA A 47 8.57 47.02 -0.34
N MET A 48 8.13 46.85 -1.57
CA MET A 48 7.19 45.84 -2.02
C MET A 48 7.90 44.48 -2.03
N HIS A 49 7.73 43.66 -0.98
CA HIS A 49 8.17 42.27 -0.99
C HIS A 49 7.01 41.36 -1.36
N MET A 50 7.03 40.91 -2.61
CA MET A 50 6.31 39.73 -3.07
C MET A 50 6.69 38.56 -2.15
N ALA A 51 5.76 38.14 -1.30
CA ALA A 51 5.86 36.89 -0.57
C ALA A 51 5.67 35.73 -1.57
N GLY A 52 6.76 35.33 -2.21
CA GLY A 52 6.85 34.03 -2.86
C GLY A 52 6.85 32.95 -1.78
N GLY A 53 5.68 32.40 -1.49
CA GLY A 53 5.57 31.15 -0.75
C GLY A 53 6.24 30.06 -1.57
N ALA A 54 7.47 29.69 -1.20
CA ALA A 54 8.11 28.49 -1.71
C ALA A 54 7.25 27.29 -1.30
N ARG A 55 6.47 26.77 -2.26
CA ARG A 55 5.97 25.40 -2.17
C ARG A 55 7.21 24.51 -2.12
N MET A 56 7.36 23.78 -1.02
CA MET A 56 8.26 22.63 -0.97
C MET A 56 7.85 21.71 -2.11
N ALA A 57 8.63 21.73 -3.20
CA ALA A 57 8.48 20.74 -4.24
C ALA A 57 8.78 19.38 -3.60
N ALA A 58 7.84 18.44 -3.72
CA ALA A 58 8.15 17.04 -3.49
C ALA A 58 9.43 16.74 -4.29
N VAL A 59 10.43 16.15 -3.62
CA VAL A 59 11.63 15.68 -4.30
C VAL A 59 11.18 14.51 -5.19
N GLY A 60 10.76 14.84 -6.41
CA GLY A 60 10.29 13.86 -7.39
C GLY A 60 11.46 12.96 -7.78
N MET A 61 11.16 11.68 -7.98
CA MET A 61 12.12 10.79 -8.63
C MET A 61 12.41 11.35 -10.02
N PRO A 62 13.69 11.48 -10.41
CA PRO A 62 14.03 12.01 -11.71
C PRO A 62 13.50 11.07 -12.79
N ALA A 63 12.88 11.65 -13.82
CA ALA A 63 12.45 10.94 -15.01
C ALA A 63 13.59 10.10 -15.60
N SER A 64 13.33 8.81 -15.79
CA SER A 64 14.17 8.01 -16.67
C SER A 64 13.93 8.46 -18.11
N THR A 65 14.93 9.07 -18.72
CA THR A 65 14.88 9.55 -20.13
C THR A 65 15.43 8.51 -21.11
N ARG A 66 15.34 7.23 -20.74
CA ARG A 66 15.94 6.13 -21.48
C ARG A 66 14.88 5.31 -22.17
N THR A 67 15.05 5.14 -23.48
CA THR A 67 14.23 4.25 -24.29
C THR A 67 14.21 2.83 -23.72
N SER A 68 13.03 2.24 -23.60
CA SER A 68 12.81 0.85 -23.21
C SER A 68 11.85 0.17 -24.19
N GLY A 69 11.53 -1.11 -23.97
CA GLY A 69 10.53 -1.80 -24.78
C GLY A 69 9.13 -1.20 -24.67
N ASP A 70 8.79 -0.65 -23.50
CA ASP A 70 7.49 -0.02 -23.25
C ASP A 70 7.48 1.50 -23.47
N ASP A 71 8.67 2.13 -23.49
CA ASP A 71 8.87 3.56 -23.75
C ASP A 71 9.86 3.74 -24.93
N PRO A 72 9.40 3.61 -26.19
CA PRO A 72 10.30 3.62 -27.34
C PRO A 72 10.93 4.99 -27.65
N ASP A 73 10.31 6.10 -27.25
CA ASP A 73 10.81 7.45 -27.49
C ASP A 73 11.61 8.03 -26.32
N GLY A 74 11.53 7.40 -25.13
CA GLY A 74 12.33 7.71 -23.96
C GLY A 74 11.91 8.99 -23.26
N ASP A 75 10.66 9.44 -23.45
CA ASP A 75 10.15 10.65 -22.82
C ASP A 75 9.65 10.43 -21.38
N GLY A 76 9.59 9.16 -20.94
CA GLY A 76 9.17 8.73 -19.61
C GLY A 76 7.65 8.57 -19.47
N TYR A 77 6.87 8.80 -20.52
CA TYR A 77 5.43 8.51 -20.55
C TYR A 77 5.18 7.19 -21.24
N ILE A 78 4.45 6.29 -20.58
CA ILE A 78 4.00 5.04 -21.19
C ILE A 78 2.50 5.15 -21.36
N MET A 79 2.03 5.15 -22.60
CA MET A 79 0.61 5.32 -22.92
C MET A 79 -0.15 4.00 -22.77
N ALA A 80 -1.38 4.06 -22.25
CA ALA A 80 -2.30 2.94 -22.31
C ALA A 80 -2.87 2.77 -23.72
N ASP A 81 -2.99 1.51 -24.16
CA ASP A 81 -3.59 1.15 -25.44
C ASP A 81 -4.65 0.04 -25.27
N PRO A 82 -5.96 0.35 -25.44
CA PRO A 82 -6.52 1.69 -25.65
C PRO A 82 -6.58 2.50 -24.33
N PRO A 83 -6.57 3.85 -24.41
CA PRO A 83 -6.84 4.69 -23.26
C PRO A 83 -8.32 4.59 -22.84
N VAL A 84 -8.58 4.83 -21.56
CA VAL A 84 -9.91 4.86 -20.94
C VAL A 84 -10.36 6.31 -20.77
N THR A 85 -11.02 6.85 -21.79
CA THR A 85 -11.51 8.24 -21.81
C THR A 85 -12.99 8.36 -21.50
N GLY A 86 -13.44 9.58 -21.13
CA GLY A 86 -14.87 9.89 -20.96
C GLY A 86 -15.52 9.29 -19.71
N VAL A 87 -14.71 8.85 -18.74
CA VAL A 87 -15.18 8.35 -17.45
C VAL A 87 -15.48 9.53 -16.52
N THR A 88 -16.64 9.49 -15.90
CA THR A 88 -16.97 10.37 -14.76
C THR A 88 -16.82 9.55 -13.48
N PRO A 89 -16.11 10.05 -12.44
CA PRO A 89 -16.01 9.34 -11.17
C PRO A 89 -17.39 9.01 -10.62
N SER A 90 -17.60 7.74 -10.23
CA SER A 90 -18.88 7.32 -9.67
C SER A 90 -19.08 7.87 -8.27
N THR A 91 -20.28 8.39 -8.00
CA THR A 91 -20.74 8.78 -6.66
C THR A 91 -21.86 7.85 -6.16
N TYR A 92 -22.10 6.74 -6.86
CA TYR A 92 -23.08 5.75 -6.46
C TYR A 92 -22.69 5.13 -5.11
N ASP A 93 -23.68 4.88 -4.25
CA ASP A 93 -23.49 4.18 -2.99
C ASP A 93 -24.10 2.77 -3.12
N PRO A 94 -23.29 1.74 -3.39
CA PRO A 94 -23.79 0.37 -3.53
C PRO A 94 -24.29 -0.18 -2.18
N PRO A 95 -25.10 -1.26 -2.19
CA PRO A 95 -25.49 -1.94 -0.96
C PRO A 95 -24.26 -2.33 -0.12
N HIS A 96 -24.41 -2.21 1.20
CA HIS A 96 -23.32 -2.47 2.13
C HIS A 96 -22.77 -3.89 1.98
N ALA A 97 -21.47 -3.98 1.67
CA ALA A 97 -20.66 -5.19 1.72
C ALA A 97 -19.49 -4.93 2.66
N TYR A 98 -19.24 -5.85 3.60
CA TYR A 98 -18.17 -5.69 4.59
C TYR A 98 -16.78 -5.74 3.94
N PHE A 99 -16.66 -6.49 2.85
CA PHE A 99 -15.42 -6.70 2.13
C PHE A 99 -15.67 -6.56 0.62
N HIS A 100 -14.59 -6.31 -0.12
CA HIS A 100 -14.58 -6.12 -1.57
C HIS A 100 -13.11 -6.26 -2.00
N GLU A 101 -12.58 -7.46 -1.78
CA GLU A 101 -11.15 -7.73 -1.89
C GLU A 101 -10.81 -9.16 -2.32
N PHE A 102 -9.61 -9.36 -2.85
CA PHE A 102 -8.98 -10.67 -3.00
C PHE A 102 -7.48 -10.61 -2.67
N GLN A 103 -6.85 -11.78 -2.51
CA GLN A 103 -5.44 -11.93 -2.09
C GLN A 103 -4.63 -12.63 -3.18
N ALA A 104 -3.57 -12.04 -3.73
CA ALA A 104 -2.75 -12.68 -4.77
C ALA A 104 -1.79 -13.79 -4.24
N LYS A 105 -1.37 -13.68 -2.97
CA LYS A 105 -0.45 -14.60 -2.27
C LYS A 105 0.82 -14.95 -3.07
N CYS A 106 1.85 -14.14 -2.93
CA CYS A 106 3.11 -14.31 -3.67
C CYS A 106 4.30 -14.45 -2.71
N ALA A 107 5.15 -15.45 -2.95
CA ALA A 107 6.37 -15.64 -2.18
C ALA A 107 7.50 -14.75 -2.69
N ALA A 108 8.43 -14.38 -1.79
CA ALA A 108 9.69 -13.78 -2.20
C ALA A 108 10.54 -14.82 -2.93
N ASP A 109 11.07 -14.48 -4.09
CA ASP A 109 11.77 -15.43 -4.95
C ASP A 109 13.24 -15.04 -5.19
N HIS A 110 13.55 -13.77 -5.38
CA HIS A 110 14.94 -13.29 -5.48
C HIS A 110 15.13 -11.86 -4.97
N THR A 111 16.39 -11.41 -4.96
CA THR A 111 16.74 -10.03 -4.59
C THR A 111 17.80 -9.48 -5.55
N LEU A 112 17.65 -8.23 -5.98
CA LEU A 112 18.59 -7.54 -6.86
C LEU A 112 18.68 -6.05 -6.52
N PRO A 113 19.83 -5.39 -6.74
CA PRO A 113 19.98 -3.94 -6.72
C PRO A 113 19.43 -3.24 -7.99
N ASP A 114 18.27 -3.70 -8.44
CA ASP A 114 17.64 -3.33 -9.71
C ASP A 114 16.29 -2.68 -9.47
N ASP A 115 15.88 -1.80 -10.38
CA ASP A 115 14.55 -1.20 -10.39
C ASP A 115 14.16 -0.89 -11.83
N PRO A 116 13.31 -1.71 -12.48
CA PRO A 116 12.94 -1.51 -13.87
C PRO A 116 12.00 -0.31 -14.10
N ILE A 117 11.39 0.25 -13.04
CA ILE A 117 10.55 1.45 -13.15
C ILE A 117 11.44 2.69 -13.09
N VAL A 118 12.24 2.81 -12.03
CA VAL A 118 13.04 4.02 -11.76
C VAL A 118 14.34 4.05 -12.57
N PHE A 119 14.95 2.88 -12.82
CA PHE A 119 16.23 2.75 -13.52
C PHE A 119 16.18 1.69 -14.66
N PRO A 120 15.28 1.84 -15.64
CA PRO A 120 15.11 0.88 -16.73
C PRO A 120 16.42 0.67 -17.51
N GLY A 121 16.76 -0.59 -17.71
CA GLY A 121 17.96 -1.08 -18.39
C GLY A 121 19.28 -0.78 -17.67
N GLN A 122 19.25 -0.42 -16.38
CA GLN A 122 20.44 -0.04 -15.60
C GLN A 122 20.62 -0.97 -14.39
N PRO A 123 21.16 -2.20 -14.60
CA PRO A 123 21.37 -3.14 -13.50
C PRO A 123 22.34 -2.59 -12.45
N GLY A 124 22.05 -2.84 -11.19
CA GLY A 124 22.83 -2.39 -10.04
C GLY A 124 22.73 -0.91 -9.72
N LYS A 125 21.82 -0.18 -10.36
CA LYS A 125 21.67 1.27 -10.17
C LYS A 125 20.82 1.64 -8.96
N SER A 126 19.95 0.73 -8.51
CA SER A 126 19.11 0.95 -7.35
C SER A 126 19.77 0.42 -6.06
N HIS A 127 19.08 0.62 -4.95
CA HIS A 127 19.35 -0.16 -3.75
C HIS A 127 18.75 -1.57 -3.91
N ASP A 128 19.11 -2.47 -3.01
CA ASP A 128 18.70 -3.88 -3.07
C ASP A 128 17.21 -4.04 -2.73
N HIS A 129 16.48 -4.67 -3.64
CA HIS A 129 15.06 -4.96 -3.50
C HIS A 129 14.82 -6.46 -3.30
N THR A 130 13.78 -6.78 -2.54
CA THR A 130 13.19 -8.12 -2.48
C THR A 130 12.04 -8.18 -3.47
N PHE A 131 12.16 -9.07 -4.47
CA PHE A 131 11.15 -9.30 -5.49
C PHE A 131 10.23 -10.46 -5.11
N MET A 132 8.97 -10.34 -5.54
CA MET A 132 7.89 -11.30 -5.36
C MET A 132 7.04 -11.35 -6.63
N GLY A 133 6.36 -12.48 -6.84
CA GLY A 133 5.51 -12.68 -8.01
C GLY A 133 6.34 -13.09 -9.21
N ASN A 134 6.49 -12.22 -10.20
CA ASN A 134 7.24 -12.53 -11.42
C ASN A 134 8.70 -12.90 -11.15
N THR A 135 9.09 -14.13 -11.49
CA THR A 135 10.42 -14.68 -11.18
C THR A 135 11.52 -14.25 -12.14
N GLY A 136 11.18 -13.47 -13.17
CA GLY A 136 12.10 -12.96 -14.17
C GLY A 136 12.34 -11.45 -14.05
N THR A 137 11.86 -10.82 -12.98
CA THR A 137 12.01 -9.38 -12.79
C THR A 137 13.47 -9.00 -12.59
N ASP A 138 13.99 -8.11 -13.41
CA ASP A 138 15.30 -7.46 -13.26
C ASP A 138 15.27 -6.04 -13.84
N ALA A 139 16.41 -5.36 -13.93
CA ALA A 139 16.48 -4.01 -14.51
C ALA A 139 16.00 -3.91 -15.98
N TYR A 140 15.90 -5.01 -16.72
CA TYR A 140 15.45 -5.05 -18.12
C TYR A 140 13.98 -5.42 -18.29
N THR A 141 13.23 -5.57 -17.19
CA THR A 141 11.81 -5.92 -17.22
C THR A 141 11.00 -4.94 -18.08
N THR A 142 10.13 -5.49 -18.92
CA THR A 142 9.13 -4.79 -19.74
C THR A 142 7.80 -5.51 -19.60
N THR A 143 6.70 -4.90 -20.06
CA THR A 143 5.38 -5.55 -20.06
C THR A 143 5.43 -6.91 -20.77
N ALA A 144 6.14 -6.97 -21.90
CA ALA A 144 6.27 -8.19 -22.69
C ALA A 144 7.12 -9.27 -22.00
N SER A 145 8.15 -8.89 -21.23
CA SER A 145 9.00 -9.88 -20.56
C SER A 145 8.27 -10.56 -19.39
N LEU A 146 7.38 -9.84 -18.70
CA LEU A 146 6.57 -10.39 -17.60
C LEU A 146 5.79 -11.63 -18.05
N ASP A 147 5.20 -11.60 -19.24
CA ASP A 147 4.40 -12.70 -19.81
C ASP A 147 5.19 -13.99 -20.06
N THR A 148 6.49 -13.86 -20.27
CA THR A 148 7.35 -14.99 -20.62
C THR A 148 7.98 -15.67 -19.39
N ALA A 149 7.86 -15.06 -18.21
CA ALA A 149 8.50 -15.50 -16.99
C ALA A 149 7.60 -16.38 -16.10
N GLY A 150 8.23 -17.07 -15.15
CA GLY A 150 7.54 -17.78 -14.08
C GLY A 150 6.87 -16.83 -13.08
N THR A 151 6.08 -17.38 -12.17
CA THR A 151 5.54 -16.64 -11.02
C THR A 151 5.68 -17.45 -9.74
N ALA A 152 5.92 -16.75 -8.63
CA ALA A 152 5.89 -17.25 -7.26
C ALA A 152 4.56 -16.92 -6.56
N CYS A 153 3.58 -16.40 -7.28
CA CYS A 153 2.19 -16.28 -6.83
C CYS A 153 1.46 -17.63 -6.91
N LEU A 154 0.42 -17.80 -6.09
CA LEU A 154 -0.41 -19.01 -6.14
C LEU A 154 -1.17 -19.14 -7.46
N ALA A 155 -1.68 -18.03 -8.00
CA ALA A 155 -2.34 -17.99 -9.30
C ALA A 155 -1.29 -17.91 -10.43
N PRO A 156 -1.20 -18.90 -11.34
CA PRO A 156 -0.28 -18.85 -12.49
C PRO A 156 -0.53 -17.67 -13.42
N GLY A 157 -1.78 -17.17 -13.45
CA GLY A 157 -2.19 -15.99 -14.19
C GLY A 157 -1.68 -14.67 -13.59
N ASP A 158 -1.15 -14.63 -12.38
CA ASP A 158 -0.47 -13.45 -11.85
C ASP A 158 1.01 -13.46 -12.22
N LYS A 159 1.38 -12.80 -13.32
CA LYS A 159 2.79 -12.56 -13.68
C LYS A 159 3.23 -11.15 -13.31
N SER A 160 2.52 -10.47 -12.40
CA SER A 160 2.91 -9.14 -11.94
C SER A 160 4.19 -9.20 -11.11
N ALA A 161 4.97 -8.14 -11.20
CA ALA A 161 6.14 -7.94 -10.36
C ALA A 161 5.80 -7.02 -9.18
N TYR A 162 6.22 -7.45 -7.99
CA TYR A 162 6.03 -6.74 -6.74
C TYR A 162 7.37 -6.67 -6.03
N TRP A 163 7.85 -5.48 -5.66
CA TRP A 163 9.10 -5.39 -4.92
C TRP A 163 9.09 -4.27 -3.89
N MET A 164 9.98 -4.41 -2.93
CA MET A 164 10.19 -3.47 -1.83
C MET A 164 11.66 -3.52 -1.41
N PRO A 165 12.18 -2.50 -0.70
CA PRO A 165 13.54 -2.52 -0.18
C PRO A 165 13.79 -3.77 0.67
N SER A 166 14.89 -4.47 0.41
CA SER A 166 15.24 -5.64 1.22
C SER A 166 15.49 -5.23 2.67
N LEU A 167 14.96 -6.03 3.60
CA LEU A 167 15.18 -5.86 5.03
C LEU A 167 16.52 -6.48 5.44
N TYR A 168 17.25 -5.80 6.31
CA TYR A 168 18.48 -6.28 6.92
C TYR A 168 18.41 -6.17 8.44
N ASP A 169 19.04 -7.13 9.11
CA ASP A 169 19.38 -7.11 10.53
C ASP A 169 20.91 -7.03 10.62
N GLY A 170 21.43 -5.81 10.79
CA GLY A 170 22.85 -5.52 10.56
C GLY A 170 23.25 -5.73 9.10
N ASP A 171 24.12 -6.72 8.85
CA ASP A 171 24.56 -7.10 7.51
C ASP A 171 23.81 -8.31 6.95
N ARG A 172 22.97 -8.95 7.78
CA ARG A 172 22.21 -10.14 7.38
C ARG A 172 20.93 -9.71 6.71
N LYS A 173 20.78 -10.04 5.42
CA LYS A 173 19.51 -9.92 4.70
C LYS A 173 18.46 -10.83 5.34
N VAL A 174 17.24 -10.32 5.54
CA VAL A 174 16.11 -11.08 6.08
C VAL A 174 14.99 -11.06 5.06
N LEU A 175 14.59 -12.24 4.60
CA LEU A 175 13.50 -12.40 3.64
C LEU A 175 12.19 -12.73 4.35
N PRO A 176 11.04 -12.32 3.79
CA PRO A 176 9.76 -12.89 4.16
C PRO A 176 9.76 -14.40 3.95
N VAL A 177 8.95 -15.14 4.74
CA VAL A 177 8.86 -16.60 4.65
C VAL A 177 7.50 -16.99 4.10
N GLY A 178 7.50 -17.79 3.03
CA GLY A 178 6.29 -18.25 2.35
C GLY A 178 5.54 -17.13 1.61
N PRO A 179 4.33 -17.42 1.10
CA PRO A 179 3.52 -16.44 0.39
C PRO A 179 3.12 -15.26 1.27
N GLN A 180 3.50 -14.06 0.84
CA GLN A 180 3.08 -12.80 1.44
C GLN A 180 1.71 -12.39 0.91
N THR A 181 0.99 -11.58 1.68
CA THR A 181 -0.36 -11.16 1.28
C THR A 181 -0.29 -9.80 0.61
N ILE A 182 -0.60 -9.80 -0.68
CA ILE A 182 -0.85 -8.59 -1.46
C ILE A 182 -2.36 -8.56 -1.67
N TYR A 183 -3.01 -7.57 -1.07
CA TYR A 183 -4.46 -7.40 -1.23
C TYR A 183 -4.75 -6.52 -2.43
N TYR A 184 -5.79 -6.89 -3.16
CA TYR A 184 -6.47 -6.06 -4.14
C TYR A 184 -7.82 -5.70 -3.54
N LYS A 185 -8.03 -4.43 -3.18
CA LYS A 185 -9.25 -3.95 -2.50
C LYS A 185 -9.92 -2.83 -3.29
N SER A 186 -11.21 -2.56 -3.07
CA SER A 186 -11.74 -1.24 -3.45
C SER A 186 -11.15 -0.14 -2.56
N GLY A 187 -10.66 0.94 -3.17
CA GLY A 187 -10.34 2.18 -2.47
C GLY A 187 -11.48 3.21 -2.48
N VAL A 188 -12.47 3.00 -3.35
CA VAL A 188 -13.64 3.89 -3.54
C VAL A 188 -14.89 3.29 -2.90
N THR A 189 -15.87 4.14 -2.58
CA THR A 189 -17.15 3.69 -2.04
C THR A 189 -17.95 2.87 -3.05
N ASP A 190 -17.98 3.30 -4.31
CA ASP A 190 -18.58 2.49 -5.37
C ASP A 190 -17.64 1.36 -5.81
N TYR A 191 -17.55 0.32 -4.98
CA TYR A 191 -16.76 -0.87 -5.28
C TYR A 191 -17.21 -1.59 -6.55
N THR A 192 -18.42 -1.33 -7.07
CA THR A 192 -18.91 -1.92 -8.32
C THR A 192 -18.37 -1.24 -9.57
N SER A 193 -17.77 -0.05 -9.41
CA SER A 193 -17.15 0.72 -10.50
C SER A 193 -15.68 0.36 -10.77
N VAL A 194 -15.08 -0.47 -9.90
CA VAL A 194 -13.68 -0.87 -10.00
C VAL A 194 -13.45 -1.70 -11.27
N ARG A 195 -12.41 -1.33 -12.01
CA ARG A 195 -11.98 -2.00 -13.25
C ARG A 195 -10.67 -2.76 -13.02
N PRO A 196 -10.41 -3.87 -13.73
CA PRO A 196 -9.09 -4.50 -13.69
C PRO A 196 -8.01 -3.52 -14.16
N PHE A 197 -6.77 -3.71 -13.67
CA PHE A 197 -5.63 -2.94 -14.15
C PHE A 197 -5.45 -3.11 -15.66
N PRO A 198 -5.12 -2.03 -16.40
CA PRO A 198 -4.60 -2.18 -17.74
C PRO A 198 -3.21 -2.82 -17.66
N LYS A 199 -2.95 -3.75 -18.58
CA LYS A 199 -1.71 -4.50 -18.57
C LYS A 199 -0.50 -3.57 -18.69
N GLY A 200 0.50 -3.82 -17.84
CA GLY A 200 1.73 -3.03 -17.80
C GLY A 200 1.64 -1.71 -17.05
N LEU A 201 0.50 -1.39 -16.40
CA LEU A 201 0.42 -0.31 -15.42
C LEU A 201 1.50 -0.51 -14.36
N ARG A 202 2.24 0.55 -14.05
CA ARG A 202 3.31 0.48 -13.05
C ARG A 202 3.42 1.77 -12.26
N PHE A 203 3.71 1.67 -10.98
CA PHE A 203 3.86 2.84 -10.12
C PHE A 203 4.67 2.52 -8.87
N VAL A 204 5.16 3.59 -8.23
CA VAL A 204 5.88 3.54 -6.95
C VAL A 204 5.01 4.11 -5.84
N VAL A 205 4.95 3.46 -4.69
CA VAL A 205 4.20 3.90 -3.49
C VAL A 205 5.15 4.27 -2.37
N GLY A 206 5.04 5.49 -1.82
CA GLY A 206 6.01 6.02 -0.85
C GLY A 206 7.30 6.52 -1.53
N SER A 207 8.38 6.73 -0.77
CA SER A 207 9.68 7.12 -1.32
C SER A 207 10.83 6.68 -0.41
N PRO A 208 11.97 6.23 -0.94
CA PRO A 208 13.19 5.99 -0.15
C PRO A 208 13.75 7.28 0.49
N MET A 209 13.38 8.46 -0.02
CA MET A 209 13.87 9.75 0.46
C MET A 209 12.90 10.45 1.43
N GLN A 210 11.74 9.86 1.69
CA GLN A 210 10.74 10.49 2.57
C GLN A 210 11.28 10.59 4.00
N THR A 211 10.98 11.69 4.66
CA THR A 211 11.21 11.87 6.09
C THR A 211 10.23 11.03 6.91
N LEU A 212 10.51 10.88 8.20
CA LEU A 212 9.60 10.22 9.13
C LEU A 212 8.20 10.86 9.14
N ASP A 213 8.13 12.19 9.12
CA ASP A 213 6.86 12.91 9.10
C ASP A 213 6.10 12.71 7.78
N GLU A 214 6.80 12.64 6.65
CA GLU A 214 6.17 12.33 5.36
C GLU A 214 5.62 10.90 5.33
N PHE A 215 6.39 9.91 5.79
CA PHE A 215 5.91 8.52 5.87
C PHE A 215 4.71 8.38 6.80
N LYS A 216 4.75 9.03 7.97
CA LYS A 216 3.64 9.04 8.93
C LYS A 216 2.35 9.64 8.37
N ASN A 217 2.46 10.66 7.54
CA ASN A 217 1.32 11.38 6.97
C ASN A 217 0.97 10.94 5.54
N LEU A 218 1.69 9.96 4.98
CA LEU A 218 1.38 9.38 3.69
C LEU A 218 0.00 8.73 3.75
N LYS A 219 -0.87 9.06 2.80
CA LYS A 219 -2.28 8.63 2.79
C LYS A 219 -2.45 7.11 2.86
N GLY A 220 -1.52 6.37 2.27
CA GLY A 220 -1.55 4.91 2.25
C GLY A 220 -0.97 4.22 3.49
N THR A 221 -0.38 4.95 4.44
CA THR A 221 0.24 4.35 5.63
C THR A 221 -0.82 3.78 6.55
N VAL A 222 -0.75 2.47 6.81
CA VAL A 222 -1.72 1.79 7.69
C VAL A 222 -1.01 1.28 8.93
N GLU A 223 -1.19 1.97 10.05
CA GLU A 223 -0.66 1.59 11.37
C GLU A 223 0.88 1.45 11.48
N GLY A 224 1.64 1.72 10.42
CA GLY A 224 3.10 1.69 10.42
C GLY A 224 3.69 0.28 10.63
N TRP A 225 4.87 0.21 11.22
CA TRP A 225 5.55 -1.01 11.62
C TRP A 225 4.92 -1.62 12.87
N GLU A 226 4.69 -2.92 12.83
CA GLU A 226 4.02 -3.67 13.88
C GLU A 226 4.84 -4.90 14.28
N CYS A 227 4.94 -5.20 15.58
CA CYS A 227 5.41 -6.49 16.05
C CYS A 227 4.79 -6.87 17.40
N GLY A 228 4.09 -8.00 17.43
CA GLY A 228 3.28 -8.41 18.57
C GLY A 228 2.22 -7.36 18.92
N THR A 229 2.30 -6.76 20.11
CA THR A 229 1.39 -5.70 20.56
C THR A 229 1.93 -4.29 20.32
N SER A 230 3.09 -4.14 19.68
CA SER A 230 3.64 -2.85 19.27
C SER A 230 3.11 -2.51 17.89
N TYR A 231 2.45 -1.35 17.75
CA TYR A 231 1.85 -0.86 16.51
C TYR A 231 1.93 0.68 16.48
N LYS A 232 1.64 1.31 15.33
CA LYS A 232 1.79 2.75 15.09
C LYS A 232 3.22 3.25 15.22
N ASN A 233 4.19 2.41 14.84
CA ASN A 233 5.59 2.79 14.75
C ASN A 233 5.89 3.27 13.33
N PHE A 234 6.35 4.52 13.17
CA PHE A 234 6.68 5.07 11.85
C PHE A 234 8.16 4.94 11.51
N ASP A 235 8.92 4.28 12.38
CA ASP A 235 10.23 3.70 12.12
C ASP A 235 10.23 2.29 12.74
N PHE A 236 11.32 1.54 12.61
CA PHE A 236 11.41 0.23 13.25
C PHE A 236 11.22 0.37 14.77
N PRO A 237 10.36 -0.46 15.39
CA PRO A 237 10.28 -0.51 16.84
C PRO A 237 11.65 -0.92 17.40
N THR A 238 12.02 -0.43 18.58
CA THR A 238 13.33 -0.71 19.18
C THR A 238 13.46 -2.11 19.76
N SER A 239 12.34 -2.80 19.96
CA SER A 239 12.29 -4.21 20.37
C SER A 239 10.96 -4.83 19.98
N CYS A 240 10.96 -6.14 19.76
CA CYS A 240 9.78 -6.96 19.55
C CYS A 240 9.72 -8.11 20.57
N PRO A 241 8.52 -8.63 20.90
CA PRO A 241 8.43 -9.83 21.74
C PRO A 241 9.27 -10.96 21.16
N SER A 242 10.04 -11.67 21.98
CA SER A 242 10.98 -12.72 21.51
C SER A 242 10.32 -14.09 21.31
N THR A 243 8.98 -14.15 21.18
CA THR A 243 8.28 -15.42 20.95
C THR A 243 8.51 -15.88 19.50
N PRO A 244 8.56 -17.20 19.25
CA PRO A 244 8.78 -17.73 17.90
C PRO A 244 7.75 -17.26 16.86
N ASP A 245 6.52 -16.99 17.29
CA ASP A 245 5.43 -16.56 16.41
C ASP A 245 5.41 -15.05 16.16
N THR A 246 6.31 -14.28 16.79
CA THR A 246 6.39 -12.83 16.54
C THR A 246 7.05 -12.56 15.20
N GLN A 247 6.40 -11.71 14.41
CA GLN A 247 6.90 -11.18 13.15
C GLN A 247 6.94 -9.66 13.22
N LEU A 248 7.85 -9.06 12.45
CA LEU A 248 7.79 -7.65 12.09
C LEU A 248 6.89 -7.52 10.87
N ASN A 249 5.93 -6.60 10.91
CA ASN A 249 4.95 -6.41 9.85
C ASN A 249 4.87 -4.94 9.44
N ILE A 250 4.45 -4.70 8.21
CA ILE A 250 4.08 -3.38 7.72
C ILE A 250 2.91 -3.50 6.74
N ARG A 251 2.06 -2.47 6.72
CA ARG A 251 1.02 -2.30 5.71
C ARG A 251 1.14 -0.96 5.00
N LEU A 252 1.09 -0.98 3.67
CA LEU A 252 1.11 0.23 2.85
C LEU A 252 0.16 0.08 1.67
N GLN A 253 -0.73 1.07 1.50
CA GLN A 253 -1.75 1.11 0.46
C GLN A 253 -1.34 2.02 -0.71
N ALA A 254 -1.56 1.57 -1.94
CA ALA A 254 -1.40 2.33 -3.15
C ALA A 254 -2.54 3.35 -3.33
N PRO A 255 -2.33 4.38 -4.18
CA PRO A 255 -3.45 5.06 -4.81
C PRO A 255 -4.26 4.09 -5.69
N SER A 256 -5.54 4.40 -5.94
CA SER A 256 -6.50 3.51 -6.64
C SER A 256 -7.35 4.22 -7.69
N CYS A 257 -7.00 5.46 -8.02
CA CYS A 257 -7.65 6.24 -9.06
C CYS A 257 -6.63 6.55 -10.15
N TRP A 258 -6.96 6.24 -11.39
CA TRP A 258 -6.07 6.35 -12.55
C TRP A 258 -6.58 7.39 -13.54
N ASP A 259 -5.67 8.10 -14.19
CA ASP A 259 -5.97 9.12 -15.20
C ASP A 259 -6.63 8.56 -16.47
N GLY A 260 -6.54 7.26 -16.70
CA GLY A 260 -7.11 6.58 -17.86
C GLY A 260 -6.24 6.66 -19.10
N ILE A 261 -5.06 7.28 -19.03
CA ILE A 261 -4.23 7.62 -20.19
C ILE A 261 -2.85 6.98 -20.09
N HIS A 262 -2.19 7.01 -18.93
CA HIS A 262 -0.78 6.63 -18.81
C HIS A 262 -0.59 5.38 -17.95
N LEU A 263 0.04 4.34 -18.48
CA LEU A 263 0.53 3.19 -17.70
C LEU A 263 1.73 3.56 -16.81
N ASP A 264 2.45 4.61 -17.17
CA ASP A 264 3.49 5.22 -16.34
C ASP A 264 3.68 6.69 -16.71
N THR A 265 4.12 7.49 -15.74
CA THR A 265 4.52 8.90 -15.93
C THR A 265 5.96 9.08 -15.50
N PRO A 266 6.64 10.17 -15.91
CA PRO A 266 8.07 10.34 -15.62
C PRO A 266 8.45 10.33 -14.13
N ASP A 267 7.51 10.61 -13.23
CA ASP A 267 7.71 10.54 -11.77
C ASP A 267 7.21 9.24 -11.13
N HIS A 268 6.71 8.32 -11.96
CA HIS A 268 6.12 7.02 -11.64
C HIS A 268 4.93 7.05 -10.68
N LYS A 269 4.27 8.21 -10.58
CA LYS A 269 3.27 8.50 -9.54
C LYS A 269 2.10 9.34 -10.05
N SER A 270 2.34 10.35 -10.86
CA SER A 270 1.33 11.37 -11.21
C SER A 270 0.16 10.86 -12.05
N HIS A 271 0.24 9.66 -12.64
CA HIS A 271 -0.91 9.01 -13.29
C HIS A 271 -1.85 8.31 -12.31
N MET A 272 -1.49 8.23 -11.02
CA MET A 272 -2.26 7.60 -9.96
C MET A 272 -2.58 8.58 -8.83
N ALA A 273 -3.79 8.51 -8.28
CA ALA A 273 -4.25 9.35 -7.19
C ALA A 273 -5.00 8.55 -6.12
N TYR A 274 -4.91 9.03 -4.87
CA TYR A 274 -5.73 8.49 -3.79
C TYR A 274 -7.15 9.05 -3.91
N PRO A 275 -8.19 8.24 -3.65
CA PRO A 275 -9.56 8.71 -3.54
C PRO A 275 -9.70 9.91 -2.58
N LEU A 276 -10.67 10.77 -2.87
CA LEU A 276 -11.01 11.91 -2.03
C LEU A 276 -12.22 11.57 -1.17
N ALA A 277 -12.13 11.88 0.11
CA ALA A 277 -13.29 11.90 0.98
C ALA A 277 -14.21 13.06 0.57
N THR A 278 -15.46 12.75 0.28
CA THR A 278 -16.49 13.73 -0.13
C THR A 278 -17.55 13.91 0.97
N GLY A 279 -18.45 14.87 0.81
CA GLY A 279 -19.40 15.34 1.84
C GLY A 279 -20.44 14.33 2.37
N ASN A 280 -20.33 13.05 2.01
CA ASN A 280 -21.26 11.97 2.41
C ASN A 280 -20.54 10.75 3.01
N ASN A 281 -19.32 10.92 3.55
CA ASN A 281 -18.45 9.80 3.96
C ASN A 281 -18.11 8.83 2.81
N GLN A 282 -18.13 9.33 1.57
CA GLN A 282 -17.79 8.54 0.39
C GLN A 282 -16.37 8.85 -0.09
N ASN A 283 -15.63 7.81 -0.48
CA ASN A 283 -14.38 7.93 -1.19
C ASN A 283 -14.64 7.87 -2.70
N VAL A 284 -14.32 8.94 -3.40
CA VAL A 284 -14.56 9.10 -4.84
C VAL A 284 -13.27 9.47 -5.54
N CYS A 285 -13.06 8.94 -6.74
CA CYS A 285 -11.90 9.32 -7.52
C CYS A 285 -11.91 10.80 -7.93
N PRO A 286 -10.76 11.49 -7.90
CA PRO A 286 -10.62 12.82 -8.49
C PRO A 286 -11.07 12.88 -9.95
N ALA A 287 -11.50 14.06 -10.42
CA ALA A 287 -11.94 14.24 -11.80
C ALA A 287 -10.80 14.10 -12.83
N ASP A 288 -9.56 14.37 -12.43
CA ASP A 288 -8.35 14.16 -13.24
C ASP A 288 -7.83 12.71 -13.19
N HIS A 289 -8.38 11.88 -12.31
CA HIS A 289 -8.05 10.46 -12.17
C HIS A 289 -9.32 9.60 -12.12
N PRO A 290 -10.18 9.64 -13.16
CA PRO A 290 -11.56 9.20 -13.01
C PRO A 290 -11.77 7.69 -12.98
N VAL A 291 -10.73 6.90 -13.30
CA VAL A 291 -10.84 5.45 -13.43
C VAL A 291 -10.52 4.77 -12.10
N ALA A 292 -11.51 4.16 -11.45
CA ALA A 292 -11.30 3.37 -10.24
C ALA A 292 -10.66 2.02 -10.58
N LEU A 293 -9.54 1.72 -9.92
CA LEU A 293 -8.77 0.49 -10.02
C LEU A 293 -8.64 -0.17 -8.63
N PRO A 294 -8.19 -1.44 -8.53
CA PRO A 294 -7.91 -2.03 -7.23
C PRO A 294 -6.84 -1.23 -6.49
N MET A 295 -7.07 -1.01 -5.21
CA MET A 295 -6.07 -0.54 -4.26
C MET A 295 -5.19 -1.73 -3.86
N ILE A 296 -3.93 -1.70 -4.27
CA ILE A 296 -2.92 -2.62 -3.76
C ILE A 296 -2.62 -2.27 -2.30
N GLU A 297 -2.65 -3.27 -1.41
CA GLU A 297 -2.08 -3.17 -0.07
C GLU A 297 -1.03 -4.24 0.11
N PHE A 298 0.22 -3.82 0.28
CA PHE A 298 1.28 -4.72 0.73
C PHE A 298 1.08 -4.98 2.21
N LYS A 299 0.85 -6.24 2.60
CA LYS A 299 0.93 -6.71 3.98
C LYS A 299 2.10 -7.68 4.09
N MET A 300 3.24 -7.13 4.50
CA MET A 300 4.53 -7.83 4.48
C MET A 300 4.94 -8.22 5.89
N ALA A 301 5.44 -9.44 6.05
CA ALA A 301 5.86 -9.98 7.34
C ALA A 301 7.26 -10.61 7.24
N TRP A 302 8.13 -10.28 8.19
CA TRP A 302 9.46 -10.88 8.32
C TRP A 302 9.58 -11.66 9.63
N PRO A 303 10.31 -12.79 9.64
CA PRO A 303 10.56 -13.58 10.85
C PRO A 303 11.59 -12.90 11.75
N VAL A 304 11.25 -11.70 12.24
CA VAL A 304 12.07 -10.87 13.11
C VAL A 304 11.37 -10.70 14.45
N ASN A 305 12.10 -10.99 15.53
CA ASN A 305 11.64 -10.88 16.90
C ASN A 305 12.81 -10.49 17.81
N GLY A 306 12.53 -10.13 19.08
CA GLY A 306 13.58 -9.73 20.03
C GLY A 306 14.21 -8.37 19.72
N ASP A 307 15.55 -8.32 19.66
CA ASP A 307 16.29 -7.09 19.42
C ASP A 307 16.21 -6.67 17.95
N THR A 308 15.65 -5.49 17.71
CA THR A 308 15.44 -4.90 16.38
C THR A 308 16.26 -3.63 16.17
N SER A 309 17.19 -3.31 17.08
CA SER A 309 17.99 -2.08 17.04
C SER A 309 18.91 -1.95 15.82
N LYS A 310 19.18 -3.07 15.12
CA LYS A 310 20.02 -3.13 13.92
C LYS A 310 19.22 -3.23 12.63
N LEU A 311 17.89 -3.16 12.71
CA LEU A 311 17.07 -3.22 11.52
C LEU A 311 17.31 -2.01 10.64
N ARG A 312 17.41 -2.27 9.34
CA ARG A 312 17.46 -1.27 8.29
C ARG A 312 16.84 -1.83 7.02
N LEU A 313 16.30 -0.96 6.19
CA LEU A 313 16.02 -1.27 4.80
C LEU A 313 17.28 -1.05 3.97
N ALA A 314 17.34 -1.66 2.79
CA ALA A 314 18.35 -1.32 1.79
C ALA A 314 18.32 0.17 1.41
N SER A 315 17.14 0.80 1.49
CA SER A 315 16.92 2.24 1.30
C SER A 315 17.25 3.09 2.53
N GLY A 316 17.57 2.49 3.70
CA GLY A 316 17.93 3.21 4.92
C GLY A 316 17.05 2.84 6.12
N THR A 317 16.37 3.84 6.70
CA THR A 317 15.55 3.73 7.91
C THR A 317 14.22 3.03 7.65
N GLY A 318 13.46 2.67 8.70
CA GLY A 318 12.13 2.07 8.54
C GLY A 318 11.13 2.99 7.86
N HIS A 319 11.29 4.32 7.99
CA HIS A 319 10.45 5.29 7.27
C HIS A 319 10.83 5.46 5.80
N SER A 320 11.91 4.85 5.30
CA SER A 320 12.22 4.81 3.86
C SER A 320 11.45 3.72 3.09
N PHE A 321 10.53 3.03 3.77
CA PHE A 321 9.73 1.97 3.17
C PHE A 321 8.87 2.51 2.02
N HIS A 322 8.98 1.82 0.90
CA HIS A 322 8.18 2.00 -0.30
C HIS A 322 7.99 0.62 -0.92
N TYR A 323 7.11 0.56 -1.90
CA TYR A 323 7.05 -0.59 -2.78
C TYR A 323 6.66 -0.15 -4.18
N ASP A 324 6.86 -1.08 -5.08
CA ASP A 324 6.72 -0.90 -6.49
C ASP A 324 5.86 -2.03 -7.03
N PHE A 325 5.05 -1.70 -8.02
CA PHE A 325 4.15 -2.62 -8.68
C PHE A 325 4.27 -2.46 -10.18
N PHE A 326 4.34 -3.58 -10.89
CA PHE A 326 4.27 -3.63 -12.34
C PHE A 326 3.31 -4.75 -12.74
N ASP A 327 2.15 -4.35 -13.25
CA ASP A 327 1.06 -5.25 -13.62
C ASP A 327 1.47 -6.19 -14.77
N GLY A 328 1.36 -7.48 -14.50
CA GLY A 328 1.60 -8.56 -15.45
C GLY A 328 0.50 -9.62 -15.38
N TRP A 329 -0.67 -9.29 -14.85
CA TRP A 329 -1.77 -10.25 -14.80
C TRP A 329 -2.18 -10.71 -16.21
N ASP A 330 -2.62 -11.96 -16.31
CA ASP A 330 -3.49 -12.39 -17.39
C ASP A 330 -4.81 -11.61 -17.30
N ASN A 331 -5.15 -10.93 -18.39
CA ASN A 331 -6.28 -10.00 -18.43
C ASN A 331 -7.60 -10.69 -18.09
N ALA A 332 -7.81 -11.92 -18.56
CA ALA A 332 -9.05 -12.66 -18.31
C ALA A 332 -9.15 -13.03 -16.82
N THR A 333 -8.04 -13.49 -16.24
CA THR A 333 -7.95 -13.89 -14.83
C THR A 333 -8.19 -12.68 -13.92
N LEU A 334 -7.49 -11.57 -14.11
CA LEU A 334 -7.69 -10.36 -13.29
C LEU A 334 -9.10 -9.80 -13.45
N SER A 335 -9.64 -9.78 -14.67
CA SER A 335 -11.01 -9.32 -14.91
C SER A 335 -12.03 -10.15 -14.14
N ALA A 336 -11.87 -11.48 -14.13
CA ALA A 336 -12.76 -12.38 -13.39
C ALA A 336 -12.63 -12.20 -11.87
N MET A 337 -11.40 -12.06 -11.36
CA MET A 337 -11.13 -11.82 -9.94
C MET A 337 -11.74 -10.48 -9.47
N VAL A 338 -11.56 -9.39 -10.22
CA VAL A 338 -12.15 -8.08 -9.89
C VAL A 338 -13.67 -8.14 -9.95
N ALA A 339 -14.25 -8.70 -11.01
CA ALA A 339 -15.70 -8.76 -11.18
C ALA A 339 -16.38 -9.58 -10.07
N HIS A 340 -15.78 -10.70 -9.67
CA HIS A 340 -16.36 -11.58 -8.65
C HIS A 340 -16.09 -11.07 -7.23
N CYS A 341 -14.84 -10.75 -6.91
CA CYS A 341 -14.43 -10.50 -5.52
C CYS A 341 -14.63 -9.04 -5.11
N ILE A 342 -14.21 -8.09 -5.95
CA ILE A 342 -14.35 -6.66 -5.62
C ILE A 342 -15.76 -6.22 -5.94
N ASN A 343 -16.19 -6.35 -7.19
CA ASN A 343 -17.49 -5.83 -7.63
C ASN A 343 -18.66 -6.66 -7.07
N GLY A 344 -18.41 -7.92 -6.69
CA GLY A 344 -19.37 -8.77 -5.98
C GLY A 344 -19.43 -8.54 -4.47
N GLY A 345 -18.53 -7.73 -3.89
CA GLY A 345 -18.52 -7.40 -2.47
C GLY A 345 -18.15 -8.58 -1.56
N LEU A 346 -17.09 -9.32 -1.92
CA LEU A 346 -16.65 -10.53 -1.23
C LEU A 346 -15.27 -10.37 -0.57
N GLN A 347 -14.96 -11.27 0.37
CA GLN A 347 -13.62 -11.43 0.95
C GLN A 347 -12.95 -12.69 0.39
N CYS A 348 -12.38 -12.56 -0.80
CA CYS A 348 -11.79 -13.68 -1.48
C CYS A 348 -10.37 -14.02 -0.97
N ASP A 349 -10.07 -15.31 -0.96
CA ASP A 349 -8.69 -15.81 -0.97
C ASP A 349 -8.08 -15.77 -2.40
N ALA A 350 -6.96 -16.46 -2.59
CA ALA A 350 -6.26 -16.52 -3.87
C ALA A 350 -6.97 -17.35 -4.95
N HIS A 351 -7.96 -18.18 -4.62
CA HIS A 351 -8.83 -18.84 -5.61
C HIS A 351 -9.98 -17.94 -6.07
N GLY A 352 -10.14 -16.76 -5.47
CA GLY A 352 -11.36 -15.99 -5.63
C GLY A 352 -12.53 -16.61 -4.85
N TYR A 353 -12.25 -17.38 -3.79
CA TYR A 353 -13.26 -18.02 -2.95
C TYR A 353 -13.46 -17.23 -1.64
N ASP A 354 -14.71 -16.99 -1.27
CA ASP A 354 -15.06 -16.38 0.01
C ASP A 354 -15.58 -17.45 0.98
N GLN A 355 -14.86 -17.66 2.08
CA GLN A 355 -15.22 -18.66 3.09
C GLN A 355 -16.54 -18.34 3.80
N ALA A 356 -16.91 -17.07 3.92
CA ALA A 356 -18.18 -16.64 4.51
C ALA A 356 -19.35 -16.77 3.53
N HIS A 357 -19.07 -16.83 2.23
CA HIS A 357 -20.07 -16.90 1.15
C HIS A 357 -19.81 -18.08 0.18
N PRO A 358 -19.79 -19.33 0.68
CA PRO A 358 -19.49 -20.52 -0.14
C PRO A 358 -20.44 -20.70 -1.33
N GLU A 359 -21.67 -20.20 -1.23
CA GLU A 359 -22.69 -20.25 -2.28
C GLU A 359 -22.32 -19.45 -3.53
N LYS A 360 -21.37 -18.51 -3.42
CA LYS A 360 -20.87 -17.71 -4.54
C LYS A 360 -19.86 -18.49 -5.40
N GLY A 361 -19.27 -19.56 -4.86
CA GLY A 361 -18.23 -20.32 -5.54
C GLY A 361 -16.89 -19.60 -5.57
N ALA A 362 -15.95 -20.18 -6.31
CA ALA A 362 -14.60 -19.65 -6.55
C ALA A 362 -14.47 -19.16 -7.99
N VAL A 363 -13.59 -18.20 -8.23
CA VAL A 363 -13.23 -17.75 -9.58
C VAL A 363 -12.35 -18.78 -10.28
N LEU A 364 -11.39 -19.33 -9.54
CA LEU A 364 -10.36 -20.21 -10.04
C LEU A 364 -10.59 -21.64 -9.57
N ASN A 365 -10.14 -22.60 -10.37
CA ASN A 365 -10.20 -24.02 -10.08
C ASN A 365 -9.16 -24.42 -8.99
N ALA A 366 -9.00 -25.73 -8.77
CA ALA A 366 -8.06 -26.25 -7.76
C ALA A 366 -6.58 -25.96 -8.09
N ASP A 367 -6.27 -25.71 -9.36
CA ASP A 367 -4.94 -25.38 -9.88
C ASP A 367 -4.74 -23.85 -10.00
N TYR A 368 -5.67 -23.05 -9.47
CA TYR A 368 -5.69 -21.58 -9.55
C TYR A 368 -5.76 -21.02 -10.98
N GLU A 369 -6.39 -21.77 -11.89
CA GLU A 369 -6.64 -21.34 -13.26
C GLU A 369 -8.13 -21.07 -13.49
N LEU A 370 -8.45 -20.28 -14.51
CA LEU A 370 -9.84 -20.12 -14.93
C LEU A 370 -10.40 -21.49 -15.42
N PRO A 371 -11.66 -21.84 -15.09
CA PRO A 371 -12.29 -23.11 -15.47
C PRO A 371 -12.45 -23.39 -16.97
#